data_AF-A0A6S6U3L3-F1
#
_entry.id   AF-A0A6S6U3L3-F1
#
_cell.length_a   1.000
_cell.length_b   1.000
_cell.length_c   1.000
_cell.angle_alpha   90.00
_cell.angle_beta   90.00
_cell.angle_gamma   90.00
#
_symmetry.space_group_name_H-M   'P 1'
#
loop_
_entity.id
_entity.type
_entity.pdbx_description
1 polymer ?
#
loop_
_entity_poly.entity_id
_entity_poly.type
_entity_poly.pdbx_seq_one_letter_code
_entity_poly.pdbx_strand_id
1 'polypeptide(L)' 'KKGDLLFFLTDKSRNIPVTHVGIYIGDGNFIHAASKRKGIIITSLDDSKYSLLFVKATRIIK' A
#
# COMPACT_ATOMS: atom_id res chain seq x y z
N LYS A 1 9.57 7.27 -2.18
CA LYS A 1 10.37 7.36 -3.45
C LYS A 1 10.03 6.15 -4.33
N LYS A 2 10.08 6.27 -5.67
CA LYS A 2 9.71 5.19 -6.60
C LYS A 2 10.46 3.89 -6.21
N GLY A 3 9.74 2.76 -6.17
CA GLY A 3 10.25 1.46 -5.74
C GLY A 3 10.16 1.17 -4.23
N ASP A 4 9.70 2.11 -3.40
CA ASP A 4 9.50 1.83 -1.97
C ASP A 4 8.32 0.91 -1.72
N LEU A 5 8.47 -0.02 -0.78
CA LEU A 5 7.36 -0.80 -0.25
C LEU A 5 6.57 0.07 0.72
N LEU A 6 5.26 0.13 0.51
CA LEU A 6 4.30 0.81 1.38
C LEU A 6 3.50 -0.24 2.13
N PHE A 7 3.44 -0.13 3.45
CA PHE A 7 2.76 -1.07 4.34
C PHE A 7 1.53 -0.42 4.96
N PHE A 8 0.43 -1.16 4.99
CA PHE A 8 -0.88 -0.68 5.43
C PHE A 8 -1.57 -1.67 6.39
N LEU A 9 -2.46 -1.14 7.23
CA LEU A 9 -3.36 -1.90 8.09
C LEU A 9 -4.80 -1.84 7.54
N THR A 10 -5.08 -2.60 6.49
CA THR A 10 -6.41 -2.63 5.84
C THR A 10 -7.40 -3.57 6.50
N ASP A 11 -6.91 -4.58 7.23
CA ASP A 11 -7.71 -5.55 7.96
C ASP A 11 -7.36 -5.51 9.44
N LYS A 12 -8.18 -4.80 10.23
CA LYS A 12 -7.98 -4.68 11.68
C LYS A 12 -8.41 -5.94 12.45
N SER A 13 -9.21 -6.82 11.83
CA SER A 13 -9.72 -8.03 12.49
C SER A 13 -8.64 -9.07 12.76
N ARG A 14 -7.55 -9.02 11.98
CA ARG A 14 -6.41 -9.95 12.08
C ARG A 14 -5.50 -9.72 13.29
N ASN A 15 -5.69 -8.61 14.03
CA ASN A 15 -4.92 -8.28 15.23
C ASN A 15 -3.38 -8.34 15.04
N ILE A 16 -2.90 -7.92 13.86
CA ILE A 16 -1.48 -7.78 13.52
C ILE A 16 -1.20 -6.37 12.96
N PRO A 17 0.03 -5.83 13.08
CA PRO A 17 0.29 -4.42 12.78
C PRO A 17 0.25 -4.05 11.30
N VAL A 18 0.46 -5.01 10.39
CA VAL A 18 0.46 -4.79 8.93
C VAL A 18 -0.30 -5.93 8.27
N THR A 19 -1.22 -5.60 7.37
CA THR A 19 -2.05 -6.59 6.67
C THR A 19 -2.05 -6.44 5.15
N HIS A 20 -1.45 -5.36 4.62
CA HIS A 20 -1.39 -5.13 3.18
C HIS A 20 -0.09 -4.42 2.78
N VAL A 21 0.34 -4.65 1.53
CA VAL A 21 1.56 -4.07 0.96
C VAL A 21 1.34 -3.64 -0.50
N GLY A 22 2.05 -2.61 -0.93
CA GLY A 22 2.15 -2.19 -2.32
C GLY A 22 3.50 -1.55 -2.63
N ILE A 23 3.76 -1.27 -3.91
CA ILE A 23 5.00 -0.64 -4.38
C ILE A 23 4.67 0.78 -4.84
N TYR A 24 5.33 1.78 -4.26
CA TYR A 24 5.19 3.16 -4.69
C TYR A 24 5.79 3.36 -6.08
N ILE A 25 4.99 3.88 -7.01
CA ILE A 25 5.41 4.08 -8.40
C ILE A 25 5.62 5.55 -8.76
N GLY A 26 5.38 6.46 -7.81
CA GLY A 26 5.56 7.91 -7.99
C GLY A 26 4.25 8.66 -8.12
N ASP A 27 4.34 9.99 -8.12
CA ASP A 27 3.21 10.88 -8.36
C ASP A 27 2.01 10.59 -7.45
N GLY A 28 2.27 10.28 -6.18
CA GLY A 28 1.23 9.91 -5.21
C GLY A 28 0.64 8.51 -5.41
N ASN A 29 1.08 7.74 -6.41
CA ASN A 29 0.49 6.45 -6.78
C ASN A 29 1.32 5.25 -6.32
N PHE A 30 0.62 4.14 -6.08
CA PHE A 30 1.23 2.83 -5.80
C PHE A 30 0.49 1.69 -6.52
N ILE A 31 1.23 0.65 -6.90
CA ILE A 31 0.69 -0.59 -7.49
C ILE A 31 0.60 -1.68 -6.43
N HIS A 32 -0.52 -2.41 -6.40
CA HIS A 32 -0.74 -3.49 -5.44
C HIS A 32 -1.81 -4.49 -5.91
N ALA A 33 -1.78 -5.70 -5.33
CA ALA A 33 -2.86 -6.68 -5.48
C ALA A 33 -3.99 -6.35 -4.49
N ALA A 34 -5.01 -5.62 -4.92
CA ALA A 34 -6.01 -5.03 -4.01
C ALA A 34 -6.94 -6.03 -3.32
N SER A 35 -7.41 -7.05 -4.05
CA SER A 35 -8.22 -8.14 -3.51
C SER A 35 -8.44 -9.19 -4.60
N LYS A 36 -8.97 -10.36 -4.21
CA LYS A 36 -9.40 -11.40 -5.18
C LYS A 36 -10.37 -10.88 -6.25
N ARG A 37 -11.22 -9.90 -5.91
CA ARG A 37 -12.22 -9.32 -6.84
C ARG A 37 -11.62 -8.26 -7.77
N LYS A 38 -10.70 -7.42 -7.26
CA LYS A 38 -10.14 -6.29 -8.02
C LYS A 38 -8.86 -6.62 -8.78
N GLY A 39 -8.11 -7.64 -8.35
CA GLY A 39 -6.82 -7.98 -8.95
C GLY A 39 -5.75 -6.92 -8.67
N ILE A 40 -4.82 -6.74 -9.62
CA ILE A 40 -3.71 -5.79 -9.54
C ILE A 40 -4.18 -4.44 -10.08
N ILE A 41 -4.08 -3.40 -9.27
CA ILE A 41 -4.51 -2.04 -9.63
C ILE A 41 -3.46 -1.01 -9.20
N ILE A 42 -3.58 0.18 -9.78
CA ILE A 42 -2.89 1.38 -9.32
C ILE A 42 -3.89 2.21 -8.50
N THR A 43 -3.46 2.66 -7.33
CA THR A 43 -4.28 3.48 -6.44
C THR A 43 -3.51 4.75 -6.09
N SER A 44 -4.20 5.89 -6.11
CA SER A 44 -3.69 7.17 -5.58
C SER A 44 -3.72 7.15 -4.05
N LEU A 45 -2.63 7.54 -3.40
CA LEU A 45 -2.55 7.71 -1.96
C LEU A 45 -3.40 8.91 -1.49
N ASP A 46 -3.54 9.93 -2.34
CA ASP A 46 -4.21 11.18 -1.99
C ASP A 46 -5.74 11.02 -1.95
N ASP A 47 -6.31 10.25 -2.88
CA ASP A 47 -7.77 10.10 -3.04
C ASP A 47 -8.33 8.79 -2.44
N SER A 48 -7.52 8.06 -1.68
CA SER A 48 -7.93 6.76 -1.14
C SER A 48 -7.84 6.68 0.37
N LYS A 49 -8.62 5.76 0.95
CA LYS A 49 -8.53 5.43 2.38
C LYS A 49 -7.16 4.87 2.77
N TYR A 50 -6.28 4.53 1.81
CA TYR A 50 -4.95 3.99 2.12
C TYR A 50 -4.05 4.99 2.85
N SER A 51 -4.23 6.30 2.64
CA SER A 51 -3.50 7.34 3.40
C SER A 51 -3.72 7.21 4.91
N LEU A 52 -4.98 7.02 5.33
CA LEU A 52 -5.37 6.85 6.74
C LEU A 52 -4.92 5.50 7.33
N LEU A 53 -4.60 4.53 6.48
CA LEU A 53 -4.22 3.17 6.87
C LEU A 53 -2.72 2.93 6.72
N PHE A 54 -1.96 3.96 6.35
CA PHE A 54 -0.51 3.89 6.17
C PHE A 54 0.18 3.62 7.51
N VAL A 55 1.08 2.63 7.50
CA VAL A 55 1.86 2.23 8.68
C VAL A 55 3.30 2.69 8.53
N LYS A 56 3.96 2.31 7.43
CA LYS A 56 5.35 2.70 7.15
C LYS A 56 5.71 2.49 5.68
N ALA A 57 6.82 3.09 5.28
CA ALA A 57 7.48 2.81 4.02
C ALA A 57 8.88 2.20 4.26
N THR A 58 9.34 1.33 3.36
CA THR A 58 10.69 0.76 3.43
C THR A 58 11.28 0.64 2.04
N ARG A 59 12.54 1.07 1.89
CA ARG A 59 13.36 0.88 0.69
C ARG A 59 14.21 -0.37 0.87
N ILE A 60 14.16 -1.27 -0.11
CA ILE A 60 15.01 -2.48 -0.15
C ILE A 60 16.01 -2.47 -1.31
N ILE A 61 15.81 -1.59 -2.29
CA ILE A 61 16.69 -1.43 -3.44
C ILE A 61 17.79 -0.43 -3.06
N LYS A 62 19.05 -0.76 -3.34
CA LYS A 62 20.21 0.12 -3.11
C LYS A 62 20.26 1.24 -4.15
#